data_AF-A0A7Z1QZQ5-F1
#
_entry.id   AF-A0A7Z1QZQ5-F1
#
_cell.length_a   1.000
_cell.length_b   1.000
_cell.length_c   1.000
_cell.angle_alpha   90.00
_cell.angle_beta   90.00
_cell.angle_gamma   90.00
#
_symmetry.space_group_name_H-M   'P 1'
#
loop_
_entity.id
_entity.type
_entity.pdbx_description
1 polymer ?
#
loop_
_entity_poly.entity_id
_entity_poly.type
_entity_poly.pdbx_seq_one_letter_code
_entity_poly.pdbx_strand_id
1 'polypeptide(L)'
;MADVPRRPAYFDRLSAKNKAIYRRGDAITRVELPESARLCSDLRAAAVAAELALAAGSPARVRVQAQAICDLVTASLETERVAVKVLRVRPQRSFGELHGLYTRDDSHAPTLRVWMRTAQRADVVRPRTFLRTLVHELCHHLDYAHYRLGESFHNPGFFKRESSLVRLLATPDEEPGTEPGPPPVERAAPPSTDAAADTPVQLRLPDLC
;
A
#
# COMPACT_ATOMS: atom_id res chain seq x y z
N MET A 1 27.76 -1.45 -20.60
CA MET A 1 26.34 -1.30 -21.00
C MET A 1 25.55 -1.12 -19.74
N ALA A 2 24.92 0.05 -19.53
CA ALA A 2 24.11 0.27 -18.34
C ALA A 2 22.97 -0.76 -18.34
N ASP A 3 22.78 -1.45 -17.22
CA ASP A 3 21.66 -2.37 -16.99
C ASP A 3 20.36 -1.58 -17.20
N VAL A 4 19.66 -1.85 -18.29
CA VAL A 4 18.38 -1.18 -18.56
C VAL A 4 17.39 -1.83 -17.60
N PRO A 5 16.87 -1.11 -16.59
CA PRO A 5 15.99 -1.71 -15.60
C PRO A 5 14.81 -2.37 -16.31
N ARG A 6 14.61 -3.65 -16.00
CA ARG A 6 13.62 -4.51 -16.66
C ARG A 6 12.24 -3.89 -16.48
N ARG A 7 11.68 -3.33 -17.56
CA ARG A 7 10.36 -2.68 -17.53
C ARG A 7 9.27 -3.73 -17.40
N PRO A 8 8.21 -3.50 -16.60
CA PRO A 8 7.07 -4.41 -16.55
C PRO A 8 6.44 -4.57 -17.93
N ALA A 9 5.98 -5.78 -18.27
CA ALA A 9 5.38 -6.08 -19.58
C ALA A 9 4.14 -5.22 -19.93
N TYR A 10 3.51 -4.58 -18.94
CA TYR A 10 2.39 -3.66 -19.20
C TYR A 10 2.83 -2.25 -19.61
N PHE A 11 4.08 -1.85 -19.34
CA PHE A 11 4.56 -0.50 -19.58
C PHE A 11 4.44 -0.10 -21.07
N ASP A 12 4.77 -1.01 -21.98
CA ASP A 12 4.77 -0.71 -23.41
C ASP A 12 3.36 -0.45 -23.95
N ARG A 13 2.34 -1.00 -23.29
CA ARG A 13 0.91 -0.82 -23.59
C ARG A 13 0.33 0.50 -23.03
N LEU A 14 1.07 1.24 -22.21
CA LEU A 14 0.61 2.52 -21.67
C LEU A 14 0.60 3.62 -22.73
N SER A 15 -0.38 4.52 -22.62
CA SER A 15 -0.41 5.78 -23.39
C SER A 15 0.82 6.64 -23.08
N ALA A 16 1.13 7.62 -23.94
CA ALA A 16 2.24 8.54 -23.70
C ALA A 16 2.09 9.29 -22.36
N LYS A 17 0.87 9.74 -22.04
CA LYS A 17 0.50 10.36 -20.75
C LYS A 17 0.81 9.43 -19.57
N ASN A 18 0.37 8.17 -19.62
CA ASN A 18 0.60 7.21 -18.54
C ASN A 18 2.05 6.77 -18.43
N LYS A 19 2.81 6.72 -19.54
CA LYS A 19 4.26 6.51 -19.51
C LYS A 19 4.98 7.66 -18.80
N ALA A 20 4.53 8.90 -18.99
CA ALA A 20 5.08 10.05 -18.29
C ALA A 20 4.77 10.00 -16.78
N ILE A 21 3.53 9.70 -16.40
CA ILE A 21 3.14 9.53 -14.99
C ILE A 21 3.92 8.38 -14.34
N TYR A 22 4.03 7.23 -15.01
CA TYR A 22 4.82 6.09 -14.56
C TYR A 22 6.25 6.51 -14.23
N ARG A 23 6.93 7.21 -15.15
CA ARG A 23 8.33 7.64 -14.96
C ARG A 23 8.47 8.65 -13.81
N ARG A 24 7.52 9.58 -13.67
CA ARG A 24 7.50 10.53 -12.55
C ARG A 24 7.37 9.80 -11.21
N GLY A 25 6.48 8.80 -11.13
CA GLY A 25 6.34 7.96 -9.95
C GLY A 25 7.57 7.09 -9.67
N ASP A 26 8.21 6.56 -10.71
CA ASP A 26 9.42 5.72 -10.60
C ASP A 26 10.64 6.50 -10.09
N ALA A 27 10.72 7.79 -10.42
CA ALA A 27 11.79 8.66 -9.95
C ALA A 27 11.73 8.96 -8.44
N ILE A 28 10.56 8.82 -7.81
CA ILE A 28 10.40 9.03 -6.37
C ILE A 28 10.70 7.72 -5.65
N THR A 29 11.82 7.62 -4.94
CA THR A 29 12.29 6.35 -4.36
C THR A 29 12.09 6.24 -2.86
N ARG A 30 11.73 7.34 -2.19
CA ARG A 30 11.51 7.43 -0.74
C ARG A 30 10.38 8.40 -0.43
N VAL A 31 9.69 8.14 0.68
CA VAL A 31 8.80 9.13 1.31
C VAL A 31 9.62 9.98 2.26
N GLU A 32 9.81 11.25 1.92
CA GLU A 32 10.63 12.19 2.69
C GLU A 32 9.83 12.67 3.92
N LEU A 33 10.05 12.01 5.05
CA LEU A 33 9.50 12.40 6.34
C LEU A 33 10.53 13.25 7.10
N PRO A 34 10.10 14.21 7.95
CA PRO A 34 11.01 14.95 8.81
C PRO A 34 11.89 14.01 9.64
N GLU A 35 13.19 14.29 9.69
CA GLU A 35 14.15 13.56 10.52
C GLU A 35 13.96 13.92 12.00
N SER A 36 12.87 13.40 12.59
CA SER A 36 12.48 13.64 13.97
C SER A 36 12.56 12.34 14.75
N ALA A 37 13.41 12.30 15.77
CA ALA A 37 13.51 11.16 16.68
C ALA A 37 12.15 10.81 17.31
N ARG A 38 11.32 11.83 17.59
CA ARG A 38 9.97 11.66 18.11
C ARG A 38 9.05 11.00 17.09
N LEU A 39 9.02 11.48 15.84
CA LEU A 39 8.20 10.86 14.78
C LEU A 39 8.59 9.40 14.57
N CYS A 40 9.90 9.10 14.48
CA CYS A 40 10.40 7.74 14.35
C CYS A 40 9.98 6.85 15.52
N SER A 41 10.07 7.35 16.76
CA SER A 41 9.63 6.63 17.96
C SER A 41 8.13 6.36 17.95
N ASP A 42 7.31 7.37 17.63
CA ASP A 42 5.85 7.25 17.61
C ASP A 42 5.37 6.26 16.53
N LEU A 43 5.99 6.30 15.35
CA LEU A 43 5.73 5.34 14.26
C LEU A 43 6.07 3.90 14.65
N ARG A 44 7.23 3.67 15.26
CA ARG A 44 7.64 2.33 15.73
C ARG A 44 6.76 1.83 16.88
N ALA A 45 6.42 2.71 17.82
CA ALA A 45 5.53 2.35 18.93
C ALA A 45 4.14 1.93 18.42
N ALA A 46 3.58 2.67 17.45
CA ALA A 46 2.33 2.30 16.81
C ALA A 46 2.44 0.98 16.03
N ALA A 47 3.55 0.75 15.32
CA ALA A 47 3.81 -0.51 14.62
C ALA A 47 3.81 -1.70 15.61
N VAL A 48 4.64 -1.65 16.66
CA VAL A 48 4.71 -2.69 17.71
C VAL A 48 3.33 -2.93 18.36
N ALA A 49 2.61 -1.86 18.67
CA ALA A 49 1.27 -1.97 19.24
C ALA A 49 0.27 -2.63 18.28
N ALA A 50 0.40 -2.41 16.97
CA ALA A 50 -0.40 -3.09 15.95
C ALA A 50 -0.08 -4.60 15.91
N GLU A 51 1.20 -4.98 16.03
CA GLU A 51 1.60 -6.40 16.06
C GLU A 51 1.02 -7.13 17.27
N LEU A 52 1.13 -6.53 18.45
CA LEU A 52 0.54 -7.06 19.68
C LEU A 52 -0.99 -7.17 19.57
N ALA A 53 -1.65 -6.20 18.92
CA ALA A 53 -3.08 -6.24 18.69
C ALA A 53 -3.51 -7.32 17.68
N LEU A 54 -2.69 -7.57 16.64
CA LEU A 54 -2.89 -8.67 15.70
C LEU A 54 -2.78 -10.02 16.40
N ALA A 55 -1.72 -10.22 17.19
CA ALA A 55 -1.52 -11.45 17.97
C ALA A 55 -2.68 -11.71 18.94
N ALA A 56 -3.21 -10.65 19.56
CA ALA A 56 -4.38 -10.71 20.42
C ALA A 56 -5.72 -10.85 19.66
N GLY A 57 -5.72 -10.85 18.33
CA GLY A 57 -6.91 -11.01 17.51
C GLY A 57 -7.94 -9.90 17.66
N SER A 58 -7.52 -8.65 17.96
CA SER A 58 -8.42 -7.52 18.22
C SER A 58 -8.51 -6.53 17.04
N PRO A 59 -9.55 -6.61 16.17
CA PRO A 59 -9.67 -5.72 15.02
C PRO A 59 -9.72 -4.23 15.40
N ALA A 60 -10.38 -3.91 16.51
CA ALA A 60 -10.51 -2.54 16.99
C ALA A 60 -9.15 -1.94 17.37
N ARG A 61 -8.33 -2.70 18.11
CA ARG A 61 -6.97 -2.26 18.49
C ARG A 61 -6.06 -2.15 17.29
N VAL A 62 -6.11 -3.13 16.37
CA VAL A 62 -5.35 -3.07 15.11
C VAL A 62 -5.71 -1.82 14.31
N ARG A 63 -7.00 -1.49 14.20
CA ARG A 63 -7.47 -0.29 13.49
C ARG A 63 -6.92 0.99 14.11
N VAL A 64 -6.95 1.12 15.44
CA VAL A 64 -6.42 2.31 16.14
C VAL A 64 -4.95 2.52 15.80
N GLN A 65 -4.15 1.45 15.88
CA GLN A 65 -2.70 1.57 15.64
C GLN A 65 -2.37 1.77 14.16
N ALA A 66 -3.07 1.08 13.25
CA ALA A 66 -2.93 1.30 11.81
C ALA A 66 -3.33 2.73 11.41
N GLN A 67 -4.40 3.28 12.00
CA GLN A 67 -4.80 4.66 11.80
C GLN A 67 -3.75 5.63 12.32
N ALA A 68 -3.15 5.37 13.49
CA ALA A 68 -2.10 6.22 14.04
C ALA A 68 -0.87 6.29 13.12
N ILE A 69 -0.46 5.17 12.51
CA ILE A 69 0.63 5.16 11.52
C ILE A 69 0.28 6.05 10.31
N CYS A 70 -0.91 5.89 9.73
CA CYS A 70 -1.36 6.71 8.60
C CYS A 70 -1.47 8.19 8.98
N ASP A 71 -1.98 8.52 10.16
CA ASP A 71 -2.13 9.89 10.64
C ASP A 71 -0.77 10.57 10.85
N LEU A 72 0.20 9.87 11.46
CA LEU A 72 1.55 10.39 11.65
C LEU A 72 2.24 10.69 10.32
N VAL A 73 2.14 9.78 9.35
CA VAL A 73 2.72 9.97 8.00
C VAL A 73 2.02 11.11 7.27
N THR A 74 0.69 11.11 7.23
CA THR A 74 -0.07 12.12 6.47
C THR A 74 0.07 13.51 7.07
N ALA A 75 0.07 13.64 8.41
CA ALA A 75 0.29 14.91 9.09
C ALA A 75 1.71 15.44 8.88
N SER A 76 2.73 14.58 8.92
CA SER A 76 4.14 14.98 8.70
C SER A 76 4.41 15.49 7.28
N LEU A 77 3.57 15.08 6.33
CA LEU A 77 3.64 15.48 4.92
C LEU A 77 2.64 16.58 4.56
N GLU A 78 1.88 17.07 5.54
CA GLU A 78 0.78 18.03 5.36
C GLU A 78 -0.19 17.63 4.23
N THR A 79 -0.42 16.32 4.09
CA THR A 79 -1.32 15.77 3.07
C THR A 79 -2.68 15.44 3.68
N GLU A 80 -3.67 15.30 2.81
CA GLU A 80 -5.01 14.83 3.19
C GLU A 80 -4.92 13.57 4.05
N ARG A 81 -5.74 13.51 5.09
CA ARG A 81 -5.82 12.33 5.97
C ARG A 81 -6.53 11.18 5.24
N VAL A 82 -6.16 9.95 5.58
CA VAL A 82 -6.81 8.74 5.06
C VAL A 82 -7.38 7.86 6.16
N ALA A 83 -8.60 7.35 5.98
CA ALA A 83 -9.27 6.51 6.96
C ALA A 83 -8.86 5.05 6.80
N VAL A 84 -8.62 4.34 7.92
CA VAL A 84 -8.27 2.91 7.91
C VAL A 84 -9.44 2.06 8.40
N LYS A 85 -9.84 1.08 7.60
CA LYS A 85 -10.80 0.03 7.94
C LYS A 85 -10.07 -1.31 8.01
N VAL A 86 -10.13 -1.95 9.19
CA VAL A 86 -9.60 -3.30 9.41
C VAL A 86 -10.75 -4.30 9.34
N LEU A 87 -10.74 -5.11 8.30
CA LEU A 87 -11.75 -6.14 8.03
C LEU A 87 -11.28 -7.50 8.53
N ARG A 88 -12.24 -8.39 8.81
CA ARG A 88 -11.97 -9.65 9.51
C ARG A 88 -11.36 -10.71 8.60
N VAL A 89 -12.04 -11.05 7.50
CA VAL A 89 -11.60 -12.09 6.55
C VAL A 89 -11.50 -11.49 5.16
N ARG A 90 -10.40 -11.79 4.47
CA ARG A 90 -10.17 -11.38 3.08
C ARG A 90 -11.19 -12.06 2.15
N PRO A 91 -11.91 -11.32 1.29
CA PRO A 91 -12.82 -11.94 0.33
C PRO A 91 -12.02 -12.78 -0.67
N GLN A 92 -12.52 -13.99 -0.97
CA GLN A 92 -12.00 -14.78 -2.08
C GLN A 92 -12.56 -14.24 -3.38
N ARG A 93 -11.69 -13.86 -4.33
CA ARG A 93 -12.10 -13.48 -5.69
C ARG A 93 -11.34 -14.31 -6.71
N SER A 94 -11.98 -14.59 -7.84
CA SER A 94 -11.46 -15.39 -8.94
C SER A 94 -10.44 -14.66 -9.84
N PHE A 95 -10.24 -13.36 -9.66
CA PHE A 95 -9.38 -12.51 -10.52
C PHE A 95 -8.30 -11.75 -9.73
N GLY A 96 -7.49 -12.48 -8.96
CA GLY A 96 -6.34 -11.95 -8.23
C GLY A 96 -6.62 -11.67 -6.75
N GLU A 97 -5.58 -11.83 -5.92
CA GLU A 97 -5.67 -11.62 -4.48
C GLU A 97 -5.68 -10.13 -4.12
N LEU A 98 -6.74 -9.65 -3.47
CA LEU A 98 -6.76 -8.31 -2.87
C LEU A 98 -5.89 -8.32 -1.61
N HIS A 99 -4.71 -7.68 -1.68
CA HIS A 99 -3.83 -7.59 -0.52
C HIS A 99 -4.32 -6.55 0.49
N GLY A 100 -4.55 -5.33 0.01
CA GLY A 100 -5.32 -4.24 0.62
C GLY A 100 -6.27 -3.65 -0.43
N LEU A 101 -7.01 -2.61 -0.06
CA LEU A 101 -7.77 -1.81 -1.03
C LEU A 101 -7.82 -0.35 -0.60
N TYR A 102 -7.09 0.50 -1.32
CA TYR A 102 -7.28 1.93 -1.35
C TYR A 102 -8.47 2.29 -2.23
N THR A 103 -9.38 3.12 -1.70
CA THR A 103 -10.44 3.77 -2.49
C THR A 103 -10.41 5.27 -2.27
N ARG A 104 -10.48 6.01 -3.35
CA ARG A 104 -10.78 7.45 -3.37
C ARG A 104 -11.98 7.65 -4.27
N ASP A 105 -13.02 8.27 -3.73
CA ASP A 105 -14.17 8.74 -4.49
C ASP A 105 -14.43 10.20 -4.11
N ASP A 106 -15.02 10.98 -5.02
CA ASP A 106 -15.19 12.43 -4.81
C ASP A 106 -16.23 12.77 -3.72
N SER A 107 -16.99 11.77 -3.26
CA SER A 107 -18.11 11.93 -2.33
C SER A 107 -17.79 11.51 -0.89
N HIS A 108 -16.69 10.80 -0.66
CA HIS A 108 -16.28 10.25 0.63
C HIS A 108 -14.79 10.42 0.87
N ALA A 109 -14.43 10.43 2.15
CA ALA A 109 -13.03 10.47 2.56
C ALA A 109 -12.26 9.25 2.02
N PRO A 110 -11.01 9.43 1.56
CA PRO A 110 -10.20 8.34 1.06
C PRO A 110 -10.01 7.28 2.15
N THR A 111 -10.06 6.00 1.76
CA THR A 111 -10.13 4.88 2.70
C THR A 111 -9.17 3.77 2.31
N LEU A 112 -8.38 3.28 3.27
CA LEU A 112 -7.61 2.04 3.21
C LEU A 112 -8.41 0.91 3.85
N ARG A 113 -8.61 -0.19 3.14
CA ARG A 113 -9.13 -1.44 3.69
C ARG A 113 -8.00 -2.46 3.76
N VAL A 114 -7.79 -3.03 4.94
CA VAL A 114 -6.82 -4.10 5.18
C VAL A 114 -7.47 -5.22 5.96
N TRP A 115 -6.94 -6.44 5.85
CA TRP A 115 -7.49 -7.62 6.51
C TRP A 115 -6.53 -8.17 7.55
N MET A 116 -7.09 -8.57 8.70
CA MET A 116 -6.30 -9.15 9.79
C MET A 116 -6.24 -10.69 9.75
N ARG A 117 -7.02 -11.35 8.88
CA ARG A 117 -6.96 -12.80 8.68
C ARG A 117 -6.82 -13.19 7.21
N THR A 118 -6.11 -14.28 6.97
CA THR A 118 -5.88 -14.85 5.63
C THR A 118 -7.19 -15.36 5.00
N ALA A 119 -7.28 -15.35 3.68
CA ALA A 119 -8.50 -15.74 2.97
C ALA A 119 -8.84 -17.23 3.14
N GLN A 120 -7.84 -18.11 3.03
CA GLN A 120 -8.07 -19.57 2.96
C GLN A 120 -8.29 -20.22 4.33
N ARG A 121 -7.50 -19.84 5.33
CA ARG A 121 -7.50 -20.49 6.66
C ARG A 121 -8.08 -19.62 7.77
N ALA A 122 -8.38 -18.36 7.48
CA ALA A 122 -8.77 -17.36 8.47
C ALA A 122 -7.76 -17.21 9.64
N ASP A 123 -6.50 -17.59 9.41
CA ASP A 123 -5.41 -17.39 10.37
C ASP A 123 -5.07 -15.90 10.48
N VAL A 124 -4.64 -15.46 11.66
CA VAL A 124 -4.11 -14.10 11.82
C VAL A 124 -2.93 -13.90 10.87
N VAL A 125 -2.95 -12.80 10.11
CA VAL A 125 -1.85 -12.46 9.19
C VAL A 125 -0.57 -12.18 9.97
N ARG A 126 0.59 -12.52 9.41
CA ARG A 126 1.88 -12.18 10.02
C ARG A 126 2.02 -10.66 10.17
N PRO A 127 2.56 -10.13 11.29
CA PRO A 127 2.67 -8.69 11.51
C PRO A 127 3.35 -7.92 10.37
N ARG A 128 4.52 -8.39 9.93
CA ARG A 128 5.24 -7.81 8.79
C ARG A 128 4.42 -7.79 7.49
N THR A 129 3.63 -8.84 7.23
CA THR A 129 2.73 -8.90 6.07
C THR A 129 1.61 -7.87 6.18
N PHE A 130 1.02 -7.70 7.36
CA PHE A 130 0.02 -6.67 7.62
C PHE A 130 0.58 -5.26 7.43
N LEU A 131 1.72 -4.94 8.04
CA LEU A 131 2.35 -3.62 7.94
C LEU A 131 2.73 -3.30 6.51
N ARG A 132 3.32 -4.25 5.77
CA ARG A 132 3.63 -4.06 4.35
C ARG A 132 2.38 -3.78 3.52
N THR A 133 1.28 -4.48 3.79
CA THR A 133 -0.01 -4.24 3.13
C THR A 133 -0.56 -2.84 3.45
N LEU A 134 -0.53 -2.44 4.72
CA LEU A 134 -0.98 -1.11 5.13
C LEU A 134 -0.15 -0.01 4.44
N VAL A 135 1.17 -0.15 4.44
CA VAL A 135 2.10 0.79 3.81
C VAL A 135 1.90 0.83 2.29
N HIS A 136 1.62 -0.30 1.66
CA HIS A 136 1.33 -0.38 0.23
C HIS A 136 0.12 0.49 -0.14
N GLU A 137 -0.99 0.33 0.56
CA GLU A 137 -2.17 1.15 0.32
C GLU A 137 -1.96 2.62 0.72
N LEU A 138 -1.11 2.89 1.72
CA LEU A 138 -0.72 4.25 2.07
C LEU A 138 0.13 4.90 0.96
N CYS A 139 1.03 4.15 0.32
CA CYS A 139 1.77 4.65 -0.84
C CYS A 139 0.84 5.01 -2.00
N HIS A 140 -0.20 4.21 -2.27
CA HIS A 140 -1.24 4.60 -3.23
C HIS A 140 -1.91 5.91 -2.83
N HIS A 141 -2.29 6.07 -1.56
CA HIS A 141 -2.85 7.34 -1.09
C HIS A 141 -1.90 8.53 -1.30
N LEU A 142 -0.61 8.38 -0.96
CA LEU A 142 0.39 9.43 -1.12
C LEU A 142 0.67 9.79 -2.58
N ASP A 143 0.62 8.81 -3.49
CA ASP A 143 0.75 9.06 -4.92
C ASP A 143 -0.30 10.07 -5.41
N TYR A 144 -1.55 9.93 -4.97
CA TYR A 144 -2.62 10.86 -5.33
C TYR A 144 -2.58 12.16 -4.51
N ALA A 145 -2.50 12.05 -3.19
CA ALA A 145 -2.73 13.18 -2.28
C ALA A 145 -1.52 14.09 -2.12
N HIS A 146 -0.32 13.51 -2.00
CA HIS A 146 0.91 14.24 -1.74
C HIS A 146 1.70 14.49 -3.04
N TYR A 147 1.97 13.44 -3.82
CA TYR A 147 2.76 13.57 -5.05
C TYR A 147 1.95 14.03 -6.27
N ARG A 148 0.61 14.00 -6.18
CA ARG A 148 -0.30 14.42 -7.26
C ARG A 148 0.04 13.73 -8.58
N LEU A 149 0.31 12.43 -8.49
CA LEU A 149 0.39 11.54 -9.64
C LEU A 149 -1.05 11.25 -10.05
N GLY A 150 -1.44 11.65 -11.26
CA GLY A 150 -2.79 11.40 -11.78
C GLY A 150 -3.13 9.92 -11.95
N GLU A 151 -2.17 9.02 -11.69
CA GLU A 151 -2.33 7.58 -11.58
C GLU A 151 -1.24 7.00 -10.67
N SER A 152 -1.51 5.89 -9.97
CA SER A 152 -0.54 5.21 -9.11
C SER A 152 -0.15 3.85 -9.70
N PHE A 153 1.07 3.77 -10.24
CA PHE A 153 1.61 2.55 -10.84
C PHE A 153 2.53 1.81 -9.87
N HIS A 154 2.44 0.48 -9.85
CA HIS A 154 3.41 -0.41 -9.22
C HIS A 154 4.73 -0.47 -10.02
N ASN A 155 5.47 0.64 -10.00
CA ASN A 155 6.79 0.79 -10.61
C ASN A 155 7.91 0.54 -9.56
N PRO A 156 9.18 0.38 -9.96
CA PRO A 156 10.28 0.20 -9.02
C PRO A 156 10.37 1.30 -7.93
N GLY A 157 10.12 2.57 -8.28
CA GLY A 157 10.04 3.67 -7.31
C GLY A 157 8.98 3.45 -6.22
N PHE A 158 7.80 2.97 -6.59
CA PHE A 158 6.71 2.63 -5.66
C PHE A 158 7.18 1.58 -4.63
N PHE A 159 7.79 0.49 -5.07
CA PHE A 159 8.26 -0.57 -4.16
C PHE A 159 9.43 -0.10 -3.28
N LYS A 160 10.25 0.84 -3.76
CA LYS A 160 11.29 1.49 -2.94
C LYS A 160 10.68 2.38 -1.86
N ARG A 161 9.66 3.18 -2.18
CA ARG A 161 8.89 3.97 -1.19
C ARG A 161 8.28 3.07 -0.12
N GLU A 162 7.57 2.03 -0.55
CA GLU A 162 6.97 1.03 0.35
C GLU A 162 8.02 0.43 1.30
N SER A 163 9.13 -0.05 0.73
CA SER A 163 10.20 -0.65 1.52
C SER A 163 10.87 0.34 2.47
N SER A 164 11.01 1.60 2.08
CA SER A 164 11.59 2.65 2.94
C SER A 164 10.73 2.92 4.18
N LEU A 165 9.41 2.98 4.02
CA LEU A 165 8.48 3.15 5.12
C LEU A 165 8.40 1.89 6.00
N VAL A 166 8.35 0.69 5.41
CA VAL A 166 8.36 -0.56 6.20
C VAL A 166 9.61 -0.65 7.08
N ARG A 167 10.80 -0.28 6.57
CA ARG A 167 12.03 -0.25 7.37
C ARG A 167 11.98 0.77 8.50
N LEU A 168 11.29 1.89 8.31
CA LEU A 168 11.11 2.89 9.37
C LEU A 168 10.24 2.34 10.51
N LEU A 169 9.22 1.54 10.17
CA LEU A 169 8.32 0.89 11.13
C LEU A 169 8.94 -0.31 11.85
N ALA A 170 9.91 -0.98 11.22
CA ALA A 170 10.59 -2.14 11.81
C ALA A 170 11.44 -1.75 13.02
N THR A 171 11.57 -2.69 13.97
CA THR A 171 12.51 -2.57 15.08
C THR A 171 13.95 -2.80 14.59
N PRO A 172 14.96 -2.10 15.15
CA PRO A 172 16.36 -2.23 14.71
C PRO A 172 16.94 -3.65 14.82
N ASP A 173 16.41 -4.49 15.72
CA ASP A 173 16.96 -5.82 16.02
C ASP A 173 16.46 -6.95 15.10
N GLU A 174 15.59 -6.65 14.12
CA GLU A 174 15.29 -7.59 13.03
C GLU A 174 16.28 -7.41 11.87
N GLU A 175 17.46 -8.04 11.97
CA GLU A 175 18.29 -8.33 10.80
C GLU A 175 17.47 -9.10 9.75
N PRO A 176 17.72 -8.93 8.44
CA PRO A 176 16.91 -9.52 7.38
C PRO A 176 17.19 -11.03 7.28
N GLY A 177 16.54 -11.80 8.15
CA GLY A 177 16.45 -13.25 8.02
C GLY A 177 15.69 -13.57 6.74
N THR A 178 16.42 -14.07 5.74
CA THR A 178 15.99 -14.68 4.48
C THR A 178 14.52 -14.43 4.15
N GLU A 179 14.23 -13.32 3.46
CA GLU A 179 12.88 -13.07 2.96
C GLU A 179 12.47 -14.27 2.08
N PRO A 180 11.28 -14.88 2.28
CA PRO A 180 10.64 -15.55 1.17
C PRO A 180 10.53 -14.47 0.10
N GLY A 181 11.01 -14.78 -1.11
CA GLY A 181 10.94 -13.86 -2.25
C GLY A 181 9.54 -13.25 -2.38
N PRO A 182 9.42 -12.11 -3.09
CA PRO A 182 8.13 -11.45 -3.26
C PRO A 182 7.07 -12.51 -3.57
N PRO A 183 5.88 -12.47 -2.94
CA PRO A 183 4.82 -13.37 -3.32
C PRO A 183 4.72 -13.33 -4.85
N PRO A 184 4.47 -14.47 -5.53
CA PRO A 184 4.48 -14.51 -6.98
C PRO A 184 3.69 -13.31 -7.48
N VAL A 185 4.36 -12.44 -8.23
CA VAL A 185 3.65 -11.42 -9.01
C VAL A 185 2.91 -12.23 -10.06
N GLU A 186 1.76 -12.76 -9.68
CA GLU A 186 0.87 -13.39 -10.64
C GLU A 186 0.48 -12.26 -11.58
N ARG A 187 0.89 -12.42 -12.84
CA ARG A 187 0.62 -11.49 -13.92
C ARG A 187 -0.86 -11.18 -13.83
N ALA A 188 -1.20 -9.94 -13.51
CA ALA A 188 -2.54 -9.43 -13.73
C ALA A 188 -2.95 -9.89 -15.13
N ALA A 189 -4.03 -10.67 -15.20
CA ALA A 189 -4.65 -11.01 -16.45
C ALA A 189 -4.81 -9.69 -17.23
N PRO A 190 -4.49 -9.67 -18.55
CA PRO A 190 -4.71 -8.47 -19.32
C PRO A 190 -6.16 -8.01 -19.09
N PRO A 191 -6.41 -6.70 -18.89
CA PRO A 191 -7.78 -6.24 -18.91
C PRO A 191 -8.40 -6.73 -20.20
N SER A 192 -9.58 -7.35 -20.07
CA SER A 192 -10.40 -7.81 -21.18
C SER A 192 -10.45 -6.73 -22.23
N THR A 193 -10.23 -7.14 -23.48
CA THR A 193 -10.34 -6.31 -24.67
C THR A 193 -11.75 -5.77 -24.76
N ASP A 194 -11.95 -4.57 -24.22
CA ASP A 194 -12.94 -3.66 -24.75
C ASP A 194 -12.35 -2.25 -24.78
N ALA A 195 -12.32 -1.69 -25.99
CA ALA A 195 -11.72 -0.40 -26.26
C ALA A 195 -12.61 0.71 -25.73
N ALA A 196 -12.35 1.15 -24.49
CA ALA A 196 -12.70 2.48 -24.02
C ALA A 196 -11.45 3.13 -23.41
N ALA A 197 -11.01 4.20 -24.06
CA ALA A 197 -9.87 5.01 -23.64
C ALA A 197 -10.15 5.70 -22.29
N ASP A 198 -9.08 5.84 -21.49
CA ASP A 198 -8.99 6.72 -20.31
C ASP A 198 -9.96 6.41 -19.13
N THR A 199 -9.72 5.32 -18.41
CA THR A 199 -10.17 5.25 -17.01
C THR A 199 -9.17 4.53 -16.13
N PRO A 200 -8.54 5.26 -15.20
CA PRO A 200 -8.06 4.60 -14.02
C PRO A 200 -8.61 5.29 -12.77
N VAL A 201 -9.45 4.55 -12.07
CA VAL A 201 -9.83 4.77 -10.69
C VAL A 201 -9.68 3.38 -10.08
N GLN A 202 -8.81 3.23 -9.09
CA GLN A 202 -8.84 2.05 -8.22
C GLN A 202 -10.27 1.93 -7.64
N LEU A 203 -11.06 1.09 -8.31
CA LEU A 203 -12.39 0.59 -8.02
C LEU A 203 -13.31 1.54 -7.22
N ARG A 204 -14.20 2.25 -7.94
CA ARG A 204 -15.52 2.57 -7.38
C ARG A 204 -16.18 1.22 -7.04
N LEU A 205 -16.49 1.01 -5.76
CA LEU A 205 -17.28 -0.14 -5.33
C LEU A 205 -18.67 -0.03 -5.98
N PRO A 206 -19.23 -1.09 -6.59
CA PRO A 206 -20.68 -1.27 -6.57
C PRO A 206 -21.08 -1.62 -5.14
N ASP A 207 -22.26 -1.16 -4.74
CA ASP A 207 -22.82 -1.31 -3.41
C ASP A 207 -22.76 -2.75 -2.92
N LEU A 208 -21.95 -2.98 -1.88
CA LEU A 208 -21.97 -4.23 -1.12
C LEU A 208 -23.01 -4.07 -0.02
N CYS A 209 -24.21 -4.57 -0.30
CA CYS A 209 -25.22 -4.91 0.71
C CYS A 209 -24.71 -6.03 1.64
#